data_AF-A0A963XAS0-F1
#
_entry.id   AF-A0A963XAS0-F1
#
_cell.length_a   1.000
_cell.length_b   1.000
_cell.length_c   1.000
_cell.angle_alpha   90.00
_cell.angle_beta   90.00
_cell.angle_gamma   90.00
#
_symmetry.space_group_name_H-M   'P 1'
#
loop_
_entity.id
_entity.type
_entity.pdbx_description
1 polymer ?
#
loop_
_entity_poly.entity_id
_entity_poly.type
_entity_poly.pdbx_seq_one_letter_code
_entity_poly.pdbx_strand_id
1 'polypeptide(L)'
;MRDHRDFLTALPADRKTALTETSDRAGLRHLAGHAGLILIVGALIAARVPLWPLLLPVQGVLIVFLFTLEHECTHRTPFRSQALSDWVGRACGLAILLPFEWFRYFHLAHHRFTNIPGKDPELDSAKPATPGEWLAHVSGLPLWWGNLRLILRLVAGRERAACLPERALPRMEREARIMLALYALAALSFLWSQVLFWVWL
;
A
#
# COMPACT_ATOMS: atom_id res chain seq x y z
N MET A 1 -19.73 -31.02 -11.66
CA MET A 1 -19.49 -29.92 -10.69
C MET A 1 -19.58 -28.63 -11.48
N ARG A 2 -20.46 -27.68 -11.16
CA ARG A 2 -20.40 -26.34 -11.77
C ARG A 2 -19.11 -25.70 -11.27
N ASP A 3 -18.22 -25.34 -12.18
CA ASP A 3 -17.02 -24.59 -11.78
C ASP A 3 -17.39 -23.11 -11.56
N HIS A 4 -16.43 -22.30 -11.10
CA HIS A 4 -16.66 -20.88 -10.84
C HIS A 4 -17.07 -20.09 -12.10
N ARG A 5 -16.69 -20.54 -13.30
CA ARG A 5 -17.03 -19.89 -14.57
C ARG A 5 -18.49 -20.14 -14.92
N ASP A 6 -19.00 -21.34 -14.67
CA ASP A 6 -20.42 -21.66 -14.85
C ASP A 6 -21.29 -20.79 -13.93
N PHE A 7 -20.87 -20.61 -12.67
CA PHE A 7 -21.56 -19.74 -11.71
C PHE A 7 -21.57 -18.28 -12.17
N LEU A 8 -20.41 -17.73 -12.56
CA LEU A 8 -20.30 -16.36 -13.04
C LEU A 8 -21.12 -16.14 -14.32
N THR A 9 -21.16 -17.12 -15.23
CA THR A 9 -21.95 -17.02 -16.47
C THR A 9 -23.45 -17.01 -16.17
N ALA A 10 -23.89 -17.79 -15.19
CA ALA A 10 -25.30 -17.88 -14.79
C ALA A 10 -25.84 -16.64 -14.06
N LEU A 11 -24.99 -15.74 -13.57
CA LEU A 11 -25.43 -14.52 -12.89
C LEU A 11 -26.08 -13.53 -13.88
N PRO A 12 -27.29 -13.01 -13.57
CA PRO A 12 -27.93 -11.95 -14.32
C PRO A 12 -27.05 -10.70 -14.47
N ALA A 13 -27.17 -10.00 -15.60
CA ALA A 13 -26.32 -8.84 -15.92
C ALA A 13 -26.50 -7.69 -14.92
N ASP A 14 -27.73 -7.38 -14.53
CA ASP A 14 -28.08 -6.40 -13.50
C ASP A 14 -27.43 -6.73 -12.15
N ARG A 15 -27.41 -8.02 -11.77
CA ARG A 15 -26.76 -8.47 -10.53
C ARG A 15 -25.24 -8.33 -10.60
N LYS A 16 -24.62 -8.62 -11.75
CA LYS A 16 -23.18 -8.38 -11.95
C LYS A 16 -22.85 -6.89 -11.80
N THR A 17 -23.63 -6.03 -12.45
CA THR A 17 -23.47 -4.58 -12.35
C THR A 17 -23.59 -4.09 -10.91
N ALA A 18 -24.60 -4.55 -10.17
CA ALA A 18 -24.79 -4.17 -8.77
C ALA A 18 -23.63 -4.63 -7.86
N LEU A 19 -23.08 -5.82 -8.09
CA LEU A 19 -21.95 -6.35 -7.31
C LEU A 19 -20.62 -5.64 -7.59
N THR A 20 -20.49 -4.97 -8.73
CA THR A 20 -19.27 -4.26 -9.13
C THR A 20 -19.45 -2.74 -9.16
N GLU A 21 -20.55 -2.23 -8.62
CA GLU A 21 -20.84 -0.80 -8.62
C GLU A 21 -19.88 -0.05 -7.70
N THR A 22 -19.21 0.97 -8.25
CA THR A 22 -18.26 1.82 -7.52
C THR A 22 -18.93 3.13 -7.09
N SER A 23 -18.54 3.68 -5.94
CA SER A 23 -19.19 4.86 -5.35
C SER A 23 -18.20 5.78 -4.64
N ASP A 24 -17.98 6.97 -5.21
CA ASP A 24 -17.12 7.99 -4.58
C ASP A 24 -17.59 8.34 -3.17
N ARG A 25 -18.91 8.41 -2.95
CA ARG A 25 -19.47 8.72 -1.63
C ARG A 25 -19.13 7.63 -0.61
N ALA A 26 -19.28 6.36 -0.98
CA ALA A 26 -18.96 5.25 -0.08
C ALA A 26 -17.45 5.23 0.21
N GLY A 27 -16.61 5.27 -0.83
CA GLY A 27 -15.16 5.31 -0.71
C GLY A 27 -14.67 6.46 0.17
N LEU A 28 -15.18 7.68 -0.04
CA LEU A 28 -14.81 8.85 0.76
C LEU A 28 -15.26 8.75 2.22
N ARG A 29 -16.41 8.12 2.51
CA ARG A 29 -16.83 7.87 3.90
C ARG A 29 -15.89 6.90 4.61
N HIS A 30 -15.49 5.82 3.95
CA HIS A 30 -14.53 4.86 4.52
C HIS A 30 -13.16 5.51 4.71
N LEU A 31 -12.66 6.24 3.71
CA LEU A 31 -11.40 6.98 3.80
C LEU A 31 -11.44 8.01 4.94
N ALA A 32 -12.49 8.81 5.04
CA ALA A 32 -12.62 9.81 6.10
C ALA A 32 -12.68 9.18 7.50
N GLY A 33 -13.38 8.06 7.65
CA GLY A 33 -13.41 7.32 8.91
C GLY A 33 -12.03 6.80 9.33
N HIS A 34 -11.33 6.13 8.40
CA HIS A 34 -10.00 5.56 8.68
C HIS A 34 -8.95 6.65 8.92
N ALA A 35 -8.90 7.68 8.07
CA ALA A 35 -8.02 8.83 8.23
C ALA A 35 -8.32 9.60 9.53
N GLY A 36 -9.61 9.75 9.88
CA GLY A 36 -10.03 10.34 11.14
C GLY A 36 -9.48 9.60 12.36
N LEU A 37 -9.53 8.26 12.35
CA LEU A 37 -8.94 7.45 13.42
C LEU A 37 -7.43 7.65 13.54
N ILE A 38 -6.70 7.64 12.41
CA ILE A 38 -5.24 7.91 12.38
C ILE A 38 -4.94 9.29 12.97
N LEU A 39 -5.72 10.31 12.60
CA LEU A 39 -5.52 11.68 13.08
C LEU A 39 -5.85 11.81 14.57
N ILE A 40 -6.92 11.18 15.05
CA ILE A 40 -7.32 11.21 16.47
C ILE A 40 -6.25 10.53 17.32
N VAL A 41 -5.85 9.30 16.98
CA VAL A 41 -4.83 8.57 17.73
C VAL A 41 -3.47 9.28 17.66
N GLY A 42 -3.09 9.79 16.49
CA GLY A 42 -1.90 10.62 16.31
C GLY A 42 -1.93 11.90 17.16
N ALA A 43 -3.09 12.58 17.27
CA ALA A 43 -3.25 13.76 18.12
C ALA A 43 -3.10 13.42 19.62
N LEU A 44 -3.64 12.28 20.07
CA LEU A 44 -3.47 11.81 21.45
C LEU A 44 -2.00 11.50 21.77
N ILE A 45 -1.28 10.88 20.84
CA ILE A 45 0.17 10.63 20.94
C ILE A 45 0.92 11.96 21.01
N ALA A 46 0.62 12.91 20.11
CA ALA A 46 1.27 14.22 20.08
C ALA A 46 1.02 15.03 21.36
N ALA A 47 -0.18 14.92 21.94
CA ALA A 47 -0.55 15.55 23.20
C ALA A 47 0.06 14.86 24.44
N ARG A 48 0.73 13.71 24.27
CA ARG A 48 1.33 12.90 25.34
C ARG A 48 0.35 12.60 26.48
N VAL A 49 -0.89 12.22 26.14
CA VAL A 49 -1.89 11.81 27.14
C VAL A 49 -1.34 10.69 28.06
N PRO A 50 -1.90 10.49 29.27
CA PRO A 50 -1.50 9.38 30.11
C PRO A 50 -1.52 8.05 29.35
N LEU A 51 -0.45 7.25 29.48
CA LEU A 51 -0.26 5.98 28.78
C LEU A 51 -0.17 6.07 27.24
N TRP A 52 0.14 7.24 26.68
CA TRP A 52 0.30 7.41 25.22
C TRP A 52 1.22 6.39 24.53
N PRO A 53 2.30 5.82 25.14
CA PRO A 53 3.11 4.82 24.44
C PRO A 53 2.32 3.56 24.05
N LEU A 54 1.24 3.24 24.77
CA LEU A 54 0.35 2.12 24.43
C LEU A 54 -0.46 2.39 23.16
N LEU A 55 -0.54 3.64 22.70
CA LEU A 55 -1.21 4.01 21.45
C LEU A 55 -0.31 3.79 20.22
N LEU A 56 1.01 3.65 20.38
CA LEU A 56 1.94 3.39 19.27
C LEU A 56 1.60 2.14 18.45
N PRO A 57 1.36 0.95 19.04
CA PRO A 57 0.95 -0.22 18.25
C PRO A 57 -0.42 -0.02 17.58
N VAL A 58 -1.33 0.71 18.20
CA VAL A 58 -2.64 1.03 17.59
C VAL A 58 -2.46 1.93 16.37
N GLN A 59 -1.64 2.99 16.50
CA GLN A 59 -1.30 3.89 15.41
C GLN A 59 -0.61 3.15 14.27
N GLY A 60 0.37 2.29 14.57
CA GLY A 60 1.06 1.46 13.59
C GLY A 60 0.11 0.54 12.83
N VAL A 61 -0.84 -0.11 13.52
CA VAL A 61 -1.88 -0.93 12.87
C VAL A 61 -2.77 -0.08 11.96
N LEU A 62 -3.22 1.09 12.41
CA LEU A 62 -4.05 1.97 11.58
C LEU A 62 -3.31 2.42 10.32
N ILE A 63 -2.02 2.76 10.43
CA ILE A 63 -1.19 3.18 9.29
C ILE A 63 -0.95 2.02 8.33
N VAL A 64 -0.52 0.85 8.81
CA VAL A 64 -0.22 -0.29 7.91
C VAL A 64 -1.46 -0.78 7.18
N PHE A 65 -2.66 -0.66 7.78
CA PHE A 65 -3.92 -0.99 7.12
C PHE A 65 -4.26 -0.08 5.93
N LEU A 66 -3.57 1.06 5.74
CA LEU A 66 -3.66 1.84 4.50
C LEU A 66 -3.24 1.01 3.27
N PHE A 67 -2.45 -0.06 3.45
CA PHE A 67 -2.16 -1.02 2.40
C PHE A 67 -3.43 -1.61 1.76
N THR A 68 -4.47 -1.88 2.57
CA THR A 68 -5.74 -2.41 2.04
C THR A 68 -6.39 -1.44 1.07
N LEU A 69 -6.36 -0.14 1.37
CA LEU A 69 -6.90 0.88 0.49
C LEU A 69 -6.00 1.10 -0.73
N GLU A 70 -4.68 1.06 -0.57
CA GLU A 70 -3.74 1.11 -1.70
C GLU A 70 -3.95 -0.07 -2.67
N HIS A 71 -4.16 -1.27 -2.13
CA HIS A 71 -4.49 -2.49 -2.87
C HIS A 71 -5.77 -2.32 -3.68
N GLU A 72 -6.88 -1.90 -3.06
CA GLU A 72 -8.11 -1.68 -3.81
C GLU A 72 -7.98 -0.54 -4.84
N CYS A 73 -7.24 0.52 -4.53
CA CYS A 73 -6.93 1.60 -5.47
C CYS A 73 -6.09 1.12 -6.68
N THR A 74 -5.31 0.05 -6.53
CA THR A 74 -4.63 -0.60 -7.66
C THR A 74 -5.64 -1.17 -8.65
N HIS A 75 -6.73 -1.75 -8.14
CA HIS A 75 -7.86 -2.28 -8.94
C HIS A 75 -8.87 -1.22 -9.36
N ARG A 76 -8.77 0.01 -8.81
CA ARG A 76 -9.70 1.14 -9.04
C ARG A 76 -11.16 0.80 -8.67
N THR A 77 -11.33 0.01 -7.61
CA THR A 77 -12.63 -0.43 -7.08
C THR A 77 -13.25 0.48 -5.99
N PRO A 78 -12.50 1.25 -5.16
CA PRO A 78 -13.13 2.00 -4.07
C PRO A 78 -13.93 3.22 -4.52
N PHE A 79 -13.56 3.81 -5.65
CA PHE A 79 -14.10 5.09 -6.13
C PHE A 79 -14.62 4.93 -7.56
N ARG A 80 -15.68 5.68 -7.89
CA ARG A 80 -16.15 5.82 -9.28
C ARG A 80 -15.13 6.61 -10.11
N SER A 81 -14.47 7.59 -9.49
CA SER A 81 -13.37 8.32 -10.11
C SER A 81 -12.06 7.51 -10.06
N GLN A 82 -11.56 7.14 -11.25
CA GLN A 82 -10.27 6.47 -11.37
C GLN A 82 -9.10 7.37 -10.94
N ALA A 83 -9.18 8.68 -11.21
CA ALA A 83 -8.18 9.64 -10.77
C ALA A 83 -8.14 9.76 -9.24
N LEU A 84 -9.31 9.68 -8.58
CA LEU A 84 -9.38 9.68 -7.12
C LEU A 84 -8.72 8.41 -6.54
N SER A 85 -9.01 7.23 -7.10
CA SER A 85 -8.32 5.99 -6.74
C SER A 85 -6.80 6.12 -6.90
N ASP A 86 -6.36 6.72 -8.01
CA ASP A 86 -4.94 6.88 -8.28
C ASP A 86 -4.26 7.79 -7.24
N TRP A 87 -4.86 8.92 -6.89
CA TRP A 87 -4.27 9.84 -5.90
C TRP A 87 -4.33 9.31 -4.47
N VAL A 88 -5.44 8.68 -4.08
CA VAL A 88 -5.59 8.06 -2.76
C VAL A 88 -4.59 6.91 -2.59
N GLY A 89 -4.42 6.08 -3.62
CA GLY A 89 -3.41 5.02 -3.63
C GLY A 89 -1.99 5.56 -3.43
N ARG A 90 -1.61 6.62 -4.15
CA ARG A 90 -0.30 7.29 -3.97
C ARG A 90 -0.10 7.85 -2.56
N ALA A 91 -1.14 8.43 -1.97
CA ALA A 91 -1.09 8.95 -0.61
C ALA A 91 -0.91 7.82 0.43
N CYS A 92 -1.61 6.71 0.25
CA CYS A 92 -1.44 5.51 1.09
C CYS A 92 -0.02 4.95 0.95
N GLY A 93 0.46 4.79 -0.29
CA GLY A 93 1.80 4.31 -0.59
C GLY A 93 2.91 5.18 0.02
N LEU A 94 2.74 6.51 0.01
CA LEU A 94 3.64 7.42 0.72
C LEU A 94 3.66 7.14 2.23
N ALA A 95 2.51 6.92 2.85
CA ALA A 95 2.41 6.65 4.29
C ALA A 95 3.05 5.32 4.70
N ILE A 96 3.05 4.31 3.82
CA ILE A 96 3.55 2.94 4.11
C ILE A 96 4.84 2.56 3.35
N LEU A 97 5.53 3.54 2.76
CA LEU A 97 6.78 3.37 2.01
C LEU A 97 6.68 2.44 0.78
N LEU A 98 5.50 2.35 0.16
CA LEU A 98 5.26 1.51 -1.02
C LEU A 98 4.92 2.38 -2.23
N PRO A 99 5.77 2.46 -3.27
CA PRO A 99 5.45 3.25 -4.46
C PRO A 99 4.26 2.66 -5.23
N PHE A 100 3.15 3.40 -5.24
CA PHE A 100 1.87 2.92 -5.76
C PHE A 100 1.90 2.51 -7.24
N GLU A 101 2.58 3.27 -8.11
CA GLU A 101 2.65 2.90 -9.53
C GLU A 101 3.43 1.60 -9.71
N TRP A 102 4.51 1.38 -8.95
CA TRP A 102 5.25 0.12 -8.99
C TRP A 102 4.38 -1.03 -8.47
N PHE A 103 3.76 -0.84 -7.30
CA PHE A 103 2.95 -1.86 -6.66
C PHE A 103 1.77 -2.27 -7.54
N ARG A 104 1.14 -1.32 -8.24
CA ARG A 104 0.06 -1.62 -9.18
C ARG A 104 0.46 -2.65 -10.24
N TYR A 105 1.60 -2.46 -10.90
CA TYR A 105 2.01 -3.40 -11.96
C TYR A 105 2.50 -4.72 -11.39
N PHE A 106 3.21 -4.70 -10.27
CA PHE A 106 3.61 -5.90 -9.54
C PHE A 106 2.37 -6.74 -9.16
N HIS A 107 1.37 -6.11 -8.56
CA HIS A 107 0.19 -6.76 -8.03
C HIS A 107 -0.77 -7.24 -9.12
N LEU A 108 -0.95 -6.46 -10.20
CA LEU A 108 -1.72 -6.93 -11.36
C LEU A 108 -1.04 -8.11 -12.08
N ALA A 109 0.29 -8.16 -12.09
CA ALA A 109 1.02 -9.32 -12.61
C ALA A 109 0.83 -10.55 -11.71
N HIS A 110 0.87 -10.37 -10.39
CA HIS A 110 0.51 -11.42 -9.42
C HIS A 110 -0.90 -11.96 -9.70
N HIS A 111 -1.93 -11.10 -9.79
CA HIS A 111 -3.30 -11.56 -10.07
C HIS A 111 -3.46 -12.27 -11.42
N ARG A 112 -2.68 -11.87 -12.42
CA ARG A 112 -2.71 -12.51 -13.74
C ARG A 112 -2.09 -13.90 -13.73
N PHE A 113 -1.07 -14.12 -12.90
CA PHE A 113 -0.25 -15.33 -12.91
C PHE A 113 -0.17 -16.02 -11.55
N THR A 114 -1.17 -15.80 -10.69
CA THR A 114 -1.17 -16.22 -9.29
C THR A 114 -0.74 -17.67 -9.11
N ASN A 115 0.27 -17.89 -8.27
CA ASN A 115 0.84 -19.20 -7.97
C ASN A 115 1.45 -19.95 -9.17
N ILE A 116 1.84 -19.24 -10.25
CA ILE A 116 2.57 -19.84 -11.38
C ILE A 116 4.07 -19.52 -11.23
N PRO A 117 4.93 -20.54 -10.96
CA PRO A 117 6.38 -20.34 -10.81
C PRO A 117 7.01 -19.66 -12.03
N GLY A 118 7.90 -18.70 -11.77
CA GLY A 118 8.59 -17.93 -12.80
C GLY A 118 7.74 -16.89 -13.53
N LYS A 119 6.46 -16.70 -13.13
CA LYS A 119 5.57 -15.67 -13.66
C LYS A 119 4.97 -14.78 -12.59
N ASP A 120 4.65 -15.36 -11.43
CA ASP A 120 4.16 -14.63 -10.27
C ASP A 120 5.32 -13.93 -9.55
N PRO A 121 5.41 -12.59 -9.56
CA PRO A 121 6.52 -11.89 -8.93
C PRO A 121 6.50 -12.00 -7.39
N GLU A 122 5.39 -12.43 -6.77
CA GLU A 122 5.36 -12.69 -5.33
C GLU A 122 6.17 -13.92 -4.92
N LEU A 123 6.35 -14.87 -5.86
CA LEU A 123 7.13 -16.09 -5.65
C LEU A 123 8.64 -15.89 -5.78
N ASP A 124 9.11 -14.69 -6.17
CA ASP A 124 10.53 -14.38 -6.29
C ASP A 124 11.24 -14.34 -4.92
N SER A 125 10.46 -14.25 -3.82
CA SER A 125 10.97 -14.33 -2.46
C SER A 125 10.70 -15.70 -1.84
N ALA A 126 11.73 -16.28 -1.22
CA ALA A 126 11.59 -17.55 -0.52
C ALA A 126 10.72 -17.39 0.74
N LYS A 127 9.86 -18.38 1.00
CA LYS A 127 9.11 -18.46 2.25
C LYS A 127 10.07 -18.78 3.39
N PRO A 128 9.82 -18.26 4.61
CA PRO A 128 10.64 -18.59 5.77
C PRO A 128 10.57 -20.10 6.04
N ALA A 129 11.74 -20.73 6.18
CA ALA A 129 11.91 -22.16 6.42
C ALA A 129 12.36 -22.47 7.86
N THR A 130 12.89 -21.47 8.58
CA THR A 130 13.34 -21.62 9.97
C THR A 130 12.57 -20.72 10.93
N PRO A 131 12.55 -21.01 12.26
CA PRO A 131 11.96 -20.13 13.25
C PRO A 131 12.58 -18.72 13.27
N GLY A 132 13.89 -18.61 13.00
CA GLY A 132 14.58 -17.32 12.92
C GLY A 132 14.13 -16.50 11.71
N GLU A 133 14.01 -17.13 10.54
CA GLU A 133 13.46 -16.49 9.34
C GLU A 133 11.99 -16.10 9.52
N TRP A 134 11.21 -16.95 10.18
CA TRP A 134 9.82 -16.64 10.52
C TRP A 134 9.73 -15.42 11.45
N LEU A 135 10.55 -15.36 12.50
CA LEU A 135 10.60 -14.22 13.42
C LEU A 135 10.99 -12.93 12.70
N ALA A 136 12.00 -13.00 11.83
CA ALA A 136 12.40 -11.87 10.99
C ALA A 136 11.25 -11.43 10.08
N HIS A 137 10.54 -12.37 9.45
CA HIS A 137 9.40 -12.08 8.59
C HIS A 137 8.27 -11.37 9.34
N VAL A 138 7.81 -11.92 10.47
CA VAL A 138 6.69 -11.33 11.24
C VAL A 138 7.07 -10.03 11.96
N SER A 139 8.37 -9.75 12.15
CA SER A 139 8.82 -8.45 12.67
C SER A 139 8.52 -7.27 11.73
N GLY A 140 8.30 -7.54 10.43
CA GLY A 140 8.11 -6.51 9.41
C GLY A 140 9.39 -5.76 8.99
N LEU A 141 10.51 -5.91 9.71
CA LEU A 141 11.78 -5.24 9.36
C LEU A 141 12.25 -5.54 7.93
N PRO A 142 12.18 -6.79 7.41
CA PRO A 142 12.55 -7.08 6.03
C PRO A 142 11.67 -6.35 5.01
N LEU A 143 10.38 -6.16 5.31
CA LEU A 143 9.43 -5.46 4.44
C LEU A 143 9.82 -3.98 4.32
N TRP A 144 9.96 -3.28 5.45
CA TRP A 144 10.34 -1.87 5.47
C TRP A 144 11.68 -1.62 4.78
N TRP A 145 12.66 -2.48 5.03
CA TRP A 145 13.96 -2.40 4.39
C TRP A 145 13.92 -2.70 2.89
N GLY A 146 13.10 -3.67 2.48
CA GLY A 146 12.86 -4.00 1.07
C GLY A 146 12.22 -2.84 0.32
N ASN A 147 11.21 -2.21 0.92
CA ASN A 147 10.51 -1.04 0.40
C ASN A 147 11.42 0.18 0.25
N LEU A 148 12.26 0.48 1.26
CA LEU A 148 13.27 1.53 1.16
C LEU A 148 14.24 1.27 0.01
N ARG A 149 14.77 0.04 -0.09
CA ARG A 149 15.66 -0.34 -1.18
C ARG A 149 14.98 -0.25 -2.55
N LEU A 150 13.70 -0.62 -2.64
CA LEU A 150 12.90 -0.48 -3.85
C LEU A 150 12.83 0.99 -4.30
N ILE A 151 12.49 1.91 -3.39
CA ILE A 151 12.47 3.35 -3.67
C ILE A 151 13.84 3.81 -4.21
N LEU A 152 14.93 3.42 -3.55
CA LEU A 152 16.28 3.78 -3.99
C LEU A 152 16.65 3.20 -5.37
N ARG A 153 16.25 1.96 -5.67
CA ARG A 153 16.45 1.36 -7.00
C ARG A 153 15.64 2.05 -8.07
N LEU A 154 14.40 2.46 -7.78
CA LEU A 154 13.57 3.25 -8.69
C LEU A 154 14.17 4.64 -8.94
N VAL A 155 14.61 5.35 -7.90
CA VAL A 155 15.28 6.66 -8.03
C VAL A 155 16.50 6.55 -8.95
N ALA A 156 17.30 5.49 -8.78
CA ALA A 156 18.49 5.21 -9.57
C ALA A 156 18.21 4.61 -10.97
N GLY A 157 16.94 4.35 -11.33
CA GLY A 157 16.57 3.73 -12.60
C GLY A 157 17.09 2.29 -12.77
N ARG A 158 17.24 1.55 -11.67
CA ARG A 158 17.75 0.16 -11.66
C ARG A 158 16.67 -0.90 -11.46
N GLU A 159 15.46 -0.50 -11.07
CA GLU A 159 14.33 -1.42 -10.92
C GLU A 159 13.74 -1.74 -12.31
N ARG A 160 13.89 -2.99 -12.75
CA ARG A 160 13.57 -3.46 -14.11
C ARG A 160 12.95 -4.86 -14.11
N ALA A 161 12.17 -5.20 -13.08
CA ALA A 161 11.51 -6.50 -13.00
C ALA A 161 10.66 -6.79 -14.25
N ALA A 162 10.63 -8.05 -14.68
CA ALA A 162 10.01 -8.45 -15.95
C ALA A 162 8.50 -8.16 -16.02
N CYS A 163 7.83 -8.05 -14.88
CA CYS A 163 6.42 -7.69 -14.78
C CYS A 163 6.15 -6.19 -15.04
N LEU A 164 7.17 -5.33 -15.05
CA LEU A 164 7.03 -3.89 -15.18
C LEU A 164 7.08 -3.47 -16.66
N PRO A 165 6.05 -2.78 -17.18
CA PRO A 165 6.08 -2.30 -18.55
C PRO A 165 7.00 -1.08 -18.69
N GLU A 166 7.88 -1.10 -19.70
CA GLU A 166 8.88 -0.04 -19.94
C GLU A 166 8.27 1.38 -19.99
N ARG A 167 7.10 1.50 -20.63
CA ARG A 167 6.35 2.77 -20.73
C ARG A 167 5.92 3.36 -19.37
N ALA A 168 5.85 2.55 -18.31
CA ALA A 168 5.45 3.01 -16.99
C ALA A 168 6.64 3.38 -16.10
N LEU A 169 7.85 2.93 -16.43
CA LEU A 169 9.05 3.16 -15.63
C LEU A 169 9.27 4.66 -15.33
N PRO A 170 9.19 5.60 -16.30
CA PRO A 170 9.40 7.02 -15.99
C PRO A 170 8.43 7.59 -14.95
N ARG A 171 7.20 7.04 -14.87
CA ARG A 171 6.21 7.45 -13.86
C ARG A 171 6.55 6.89 -12.48
N MET A 172 6.96 5.63 -12.40
CA MET A 172 7.42 5.00 -11.15
C MET A 172 8.67 5.68 -10.60
N GLU A 173 9.65 5.98 -11.47
CA GLU A 173 10.88 6.66 -11.06
C GLU A 173 10.60 8.09 -10.58
N ARG A 174 9.69 8.82 -11.25
CA ARG A 174 9.25 10.15 -10.81
C ARG A 174 8.57 10.09 -9.45
N GLU A 175 7.66 9.15 -9.25
CA GLU A 175 6.99 8.94 -7.96
C GLU A 175 8.01 8.65 -6.85
N ALA A 176 8.95 7.73 -7.08
CA ALA A 176 9.98 7.41 -6.10
C ALA A 176 10.87 8.62 -5.74
N ARG A 177 11.20 9.48 -6.71
CA ARG A 177 11.93 10.74 -6.48
C ARG A 177 11.11 11.73 -5.62
N ILE A 178 9.80 11.84 -5.89
CA ILE A 178 8.89 12.67 -5.07
C ILE A 178 8.81 12.12 -3.64
N MET A 179 8.62 10.81 -3.48
CA MET A 179 8.61 10.16 -2.17
C MET A 179 9.91 10.42 -1.41
N LEU A 180 11.07 10.23 -2.05
CA LEU A 180 12.37 10.50 -1.42
C LEU A 180 12.51 11.96 -0.97
N ALA A 181 12.06 12.92 -1.78
CA ALA A 181 12.07 14.34 -1.42
C ALA A 181 11.13 14.63 -0.22
N LEU A 182 9.94 14.02 -0.20
CA LEU A 182 8.99 14.16 0.91
C LEU A 182 9.53 13.53 2.20
N TYR A 183 10.21 12.38 2.11
CA TYR A 183 10.87 11.76 3.27
C TYR A 183 12.07 12.55 3.77
N ALA A 184 12.85 13.15 2.87
CA ALA A 184 13.91 14.08 3.26
C ALA A 184 13.34 15.29 4.00
N LEU A 185 12.24 15.87 3.49
CA LEU A 185 11.54 16.96 4.16
C LEU A 185 10.96 16.53 5.53
N ALA A 186 10.38 15.33 5.62
CA ALA A 186 9.91 14.76 6.87
C ALA A 186 11.07 14.57 7.87
N ALA A 187 12.24 14.14 7.41
CA ALA A 187 13.44 14.01 8.25
C ALA A 187 13.95 15.37 8.77
N LEU A 188 13.79 16.46 8.01
CA LEU A 188 14.11 17.81 8.48
C LEU A 188 13.21 18.26 9.64
N SER A 189 12.02 17.66 9.83
CA SER A 189 11.15 18.00 10.97
C SER A 189 11.84 17.81 12.32
N PHE A 190 12.80 16.88 12.43
CA PHE A 190 13.60 16.64 13.63
C PHE A 190 14.38 17.86 14.12
N LEU A 191 14.63 18.85 13.25
CA LEU A 191 15.28 20.10 13.63
C LEU A 191 14.40 20.97 14.55
N TRP A 192 13.09 20.77 14.55
CA TRP A 192 12.14 21.56 15.33
C TRP A 192 11.22 20.71 16.23
N SER A 193 10.86 19.50 15.81
CA SER A 193 9.93 18.65 16.53
C SER A 193 10.10 17.17 16.17
N GLN A 194 9.95 16.30 17.16
CA GLN A 194 9.92 14.84 16.98
C GLN A 194 8.49 14.30 16.87
N VAL A 195 7.46 15.16 16.82
CA VAL A 195 6.07 14.69 16.80
C VAL A 195 5.81 13.80 15.58
N LEU A 196 6.31 14.18 14.40
CA LEU A 196 6.13 13.39 13.19
C LEU A 196 6.70 11.97 13.34
N PHE A 197 7.84 11.82 14.01
CA PHE A 197 8.39 10.51 14.35
C PHE A 197 7.38 9.71 15.18
N TRP A 198 6.88 10.24 16.29
CA TRP A 198 5.98 9.47 17.17
C TRP A 198 4.61 9.14 16.58
N VAL A 199 4.10 9.94 15.64
CA VAL A 199 2.77 9.70 15.04
C VAL A 199 2.81 8.87 13.75
N TRP A 200 4.01 8.64 13.20
CA TRP A 200 4.21 7.96 11.91
C TRP A 200 5.14 6.74 11.97
N LEU A 201 6.07 6.66 12.93
CA LEU A 201 6.99 5.52 13.16
C LEU A 201 6.51 4.56 14.25
#